data_AF-A0A8J8JP68-F1
#
_entry.id   AF-A0A8J8JP68-F1
#
_cell.length_a   1.000
_cell.length_b   1.000
_cell.length_c   1.000
_cell.angle_alpha   90.00
_cell.angle_beta   90.00
_cell.angle_gamma   90.00
#
_symmetry.space_group_name_H-M   'P 1'
#
loop_
_entity.id
_entity.type
_entity.pdbx_description
1 polymer ?
#
loop_
_entity_poly.entity_id
_entity_poly.type
_entity_poly.pdbx_seq_one_letter_code
_entity_poly.pdbx_strand_id
1 'polypeptide(L)'
;MEIEARVEIMWHYENPTKARAVAESVQVDNVSIPPGLKKSLNVETLCEDGSVRTKVKYRGEVDTLIKALDDLVFSVKIAEEITEKV
;
A
#
# COMPACT_ATOMS: atom_id res chain seq x y z
N MET A 1 18.61 -13.62 -6.87
CA MET A 1 18.47 -12.71 -8.04
C MET A 1 18.03 -11.36 -7.50
N GLU A 2 18.77 -10.30 -7.82
CA GLU A 2 18.39 -8.93 -7.41
C GLU A 2 17.54 -8.28 -8.51
N ILE A 3 16.47 -7.60 -8.12
CA ILE A 3 15.59 -6.83 -8.99
C ILE A 3 15.52 -5.38 -8.52
N GLU A 4 15.30 -4.46 -9.46
CA GLU A 4 14.75 -3.13 -9.19
C GLU A 4 13.34 -3.10 -9.78
N ALA A 5 12.35 -2.71 -8.96
CA ALA A 5 10.96 -2.67 -9.34
C ALA A 5 10.32 -1.33 -8.96
N ARG A 6 9.44 -0.85 -9.85
CA ARG A 6 8.54 0.26 -9.61
C ARG A 6 7.14 -0.26 -9.86
N VAL A 7 6.34 -0.32 -8.81
CA VAL A 7 4.98 -0.83 -8.84
C VAL A 7 4.03 0.30 -8.53
N GLU A 8 2.94 0.35 -9.28
CA GLU A 8 1.84 1.27 -9.07
C GLU A 8 0.56 0.44 -8.98
N ILE A 9 -0.16 0.59 -7.87
CA ILE A 9 -1.45 -0.03 -7.66
C ILE A 9 -2.49 1.07 -7.51
N MET A 10 -3.56 0.96 -8.29
CA MET A 10 -4.73 1.83 -8.18
C MET A 10 -5.91 1.01 -7.67
N TRP A 11 -6.47 1.46 -6.56
CA TRP A 11 -7.66 0.90 -5.93
C TRP A 11 -8.82 1.83 -6.24
N HIS A 12 -9.78 1.34 -7.02
CA HIS A 12 -10.95 2.10 -7.42
C HIS A 12 -12.10 1.87 -6.46
N TYR A 13 -12.64 2.96 -5.93
CA TYR A 13 -13.78 2.94 -5.02
C TYR A 13 -14.94 3.70 -5.63
N GLU A 14 -16.15 3.19 -5.46
CA GLU A 14 -17.38 3.89 -5.85
C GLU A 14 -17.66 5.08 -4.92
N ASN A 15 -17.18 5.02 -3.67
CA ASN A 15 -17.40 6.05 -2.65
C ASN A 15 -16.07 6.76 -2.30
N PRO A 16 -15.95 8.07 -2.58
CA PRO A 16 -14.73 8.83 -2.32
C PRO A 16 -14.43 8.98 -0.82
N THR A 17 -15.45 8.92 0.06
CA THR A 17 -15.25 8.92 1.51
C THR A 17 -14.60 7.62 1.97
N LYS A 18 -15.00 6.48 1.39
CA LYS A 18 -14.39 5.17 1.65
C LYS A 18 -12.94 5.15 1.17
N ALA A 19 -12.68 5.68 -0.03
CA ALA A 19 -11.32 5.80 -0.57
C ALA A 19 -10.39 6.58 0.37
N ARG A 20 -10.84 7.73 0.89
CA ARG A 20 -10.03 8.53 1.81
C ARG A 20 -9.71 7.80 3.11
N ALA A 21 -10.72 7.19 3.74
CA ALA A 21 -10.55 6.46 4.99
C ALA A 21 -9.60 5.25 4.85
N VAL A 22 -9.68 4.53 3.72
CA VAL A 22 -8.76 3.43 3.40
C VAL A 22 -7.34 3.97 3.18
N ALA A 23 -7.17 5.04 2.39
CA ALA A 23 -5.85 5.63 2.16
C ALA A 23 -5.17 6.07 3.45
N GLU A 24 -5.90 6.76 4.33
CA GLU A 24 -5.40 7.19 5.65
C GLU A 24 -4.99 5.98 6.51
N SER A 25 -5.82 4.95 6.56
CA SER A 25 -5.55 3.73 7.35
C SER A 25 -4.32 2.98 6.85
N VAL A 26 -4.17 2.83 5.53
CA VAL A 26 -3.04 2.12 4.91
C VAL A 26 -1.76 2.95 4.98
N GLN A 27 -1.84 4.28 4.86
CA GLN A 27 -0.68 5.16 5.01
C GLN A 27 -0.10 5.11 6.42
N VAL A 28 -0.95 5.03 7.46
CA VAL A 28 -0.50 4.88 8.85
C VAL A 28 0.29 3.59 9.06
N ASP A 29 -0.11 2.50 8.41
CA ASP A 29 0.59 1.21 8.47
C ASP A 29 1.98 1.27 7.80
N ASN A 30 2.11 1.99 6.68
CA ASN A 30 3.38 2.20 5.98
C ASN A 30 4.46 2.91 6.83
N VAL A 31 4.08 3.71 7.84
CA VAL A 31 5.05 4.39 8.72
C VAL A 31 5.83 3.38 9.58
N SER A 32 5.21 2.23 9.88
CA SER A 32 5.75 1.16 10.74
C SER A 32 6.74 0.23 10.02
N ILE A 33 7.08 0.48 8.75
CA ILE A 33 8.07 -0.32 8.02
C ILE A 33 9.43 -0.27 8.76
N PRO A 34 10.06 -1.43 9.02
CA PRO A 34 11.33 -1.48 9.73
C PRO A 34 12.41 -0.65 9.02
N PRO A 35 13.27 0.08 9.76
CA PRO A 35 14.28 0.96 9.16
C PRO A 35 15.29 0.24 8.26
N GLY A 36 15.50 -1.07 8.46
CA GLY A 36 16.31 -1.91 7.55
C GLY A 36 15.69 -2.10 6.17
N LEU A 37 14.35 -2.17 6.09
CA LEU A 37 13.60 -2.23 4.82
C LEU A 37 13.40 -0.86 4.19
N LYS A 38 13.38 0.24 4.95
CA LYS A 38 13.24 1.60 4.40
C LYS A 38 14.32 2.00 3.39
N LYS A 39 15.49 1.35 3.40
CA LYS A 39 16.56 1.57 2.41
C LYS A 39 16.29 0.89 1.07
N SER A 40 15.54 -0.21 1.06
CA SER A 40 15.27 -1.05 -0.10
C SER A 40 13.82 -1.01 -0.57
N LEU A 41 12.88 -0.54 0.27
CA LEU A 41 11.45 -0.51 0.04
C LEU A 41 10.90 0.85 0.47
N ASN A 42 10.33 1.58 -0.49
CA ASN A 42 9.59 2.82 -0.24
C ASN A 42 8.16 2.63 -0.74
N VAL A 43 7.19 2.81 0.16
CA VAL A 43 5.76 2.67 -0.11
C VAL A 43 5.08 3.99 0.23
N GLU A 44 4.37 4.55 -0.75
CA GLU A 44 3.59 5.78 -0.59
C GLU A 44 2.15 5.49 -1.02
N THR A 45 1.19 5.74 -0.12
CA THR A 45 -0.24 5.58 -0.40
C THR A 45 -0.91 6.95 -0.30
N LEU A 46 -1.67 7.33 -1.32
CA LEU A 46 -2.35 8.62 -1.44
C LEU A 46 -3.78 8.40 -1.93
N CYS A 47 -4.71 9.28 -1.56
CA CYS A 47 -6.04 9.34 -2.17
C CYS A 47 -6.04 10.45 -3.25
N GLU A 48 -6.26 10.07 -4.51
CA GLU A 48 -6.40 11.00 -5.64
C GLU A 48 -7.74 10.70 -6.35
N ASP A 49 -8.59 11.71 -6.55
CA ASP A 49 -9.86 11.61 -7.29
C ASP A 49 -10.81 10.48 -6.85
N GLY A 50 -10.88 10.19 -5.55
CA GLY A 50 -11.73 9.12 -5.01
C GLY A 50 -11.19 7.71 -5.26
N SER A 51 -9.95 7.59 -5.74
CA SER A 51 -9.20 6.34 -5.82
C SER A 51 -8.02 6.37 -4.85
N VAL A 52 -7.61 5.20 -4.38
CA VAL A 52 -6.39 5.06 -3.57
C VAL A 52 -5.26 4.64 -4.50
N ARG A 53 -4.13 5.32 -4.41
CA ARG A 53 -2.96 5.07 -5.24
C ARG A 53 -1.79 4.70 -4.34
N THR A 54 -1.22 3.51 -4.56
CA THR A 54 -0.03 3.06 -3.84
C THR A 54 1.13 2.92 -4.81
N LYS A 55 2.23 3.64 -4.53
CA LYS A 55 3.49 3.55 -5.27
C LYS A 55 4.51 2.81 -4.43
N VAL A 56 5.13 1.80 -5.02
CA VAL A 56 6.21 1.02 -4.41
C VAL A 56 7.46 1.15 -5.23
N LYS A 57 8.56 1.55 -4.60
CA LYS A 57 9.91 1.45 -5.17
C LYS A 57 10.69 0.44 -4.37
N TYR A 58 11.16 -0.61 -5.04
CA TYR A 58 11.84 -1.71 -4.39
C TYR A 58 13.15 -2.08 -5.09
N ARG A 59 14.17 -2.41 -4.31
CA ARG A 59 15.39 -3.05 -4.80
C ARG A 59 15.79 -4.20 -3.87
N GLY A 60 15.91 -5.41 -4.40
CA GLY A 60 16.28 -6.59 -3.61
C GLY A 60 15.76 -7.89 -4.23
N GLU A 61 15.39 -8.86 -3.40
CA GLU A 61 14.93 -10.16 -3.85
C GLU A 61 13.46 -10.11 -4.31
N VAL A 62 13.15 -10.73 -5.44
CA VAL A 62 11.77 -10.76 -5.99
C VAL A 62 10.75 -11.34 -5.01
N ASP A 63 11.14 -12.37 -4.25
CA ASP A 63 10.25 -13.02 -3.28
C ASP A 63 9.85 -12.07 -2.14
N THR A 64 10.75 -11.16 -1.76
CA THR A 64 10.47 -10.14 -0.75
C THR A 64 9.49 -9.09 -1.30
N LEU A 65 9.63 -8.70 -2.56
CA LEU A 65 8.66 -7.82 -3.21
C LEU A 65 7.28 -8.46 -3.26
N ILE A 66 7.19 -9.72 -3.70
CA ILE A 66 5.92 -10.45 -3.83
C ILE A 66 5.21 -10.51 -2.47
N LYS A 67 5.92 -10.86 -1.39
CA LYS A 67 5.35 -10.86 -0.03
C LYS A 67 4.89 -9.48 0.41
N ALA A 68 5.68 -8.44 0.18
CA ALA A 68 5.31 -7.08 0.56
C ALA A 68 4.05 -6.59 -0.20
N LEU A 69 3.88 -6.98 -1.46
CA LEU A 69 2.67 -6.67 -2.23
C LEU A 69 1.46 -7.47 -1.74
N ASP A 70 1.64 -8.74 -1.35
CA ASP A 70 0.58 -9.57 -0.77
C ASP A 70 0.10 -9.01 0.58
N ASP A 71 1.06 -8.64 1.46
CA ASP A 71 0.78 -7.99 2.74
C ASP A 71 0.03 -6.65 2.53
N LEU A 72 0.43 -5.86 1.53
CA LEU A 72 -0.24 -4.60 1.18
C LEU A 72 -1.70 -4.82 0.75
N VAL A 73 -1.95 -5.79 -0.13
CA VAL A 73 -3.31 -6.14 -0.57
C VAL A 73 -4.17 -6.58 0.62
N PHE A 74 -3.58 -7.34 1.55
CA PHE A 74 -4.27 -7.76 2.77
C PHE A 74 -4.60 -6.57 3.68
N SER A 75 -3.65 -5.67 3.96
CA SER A 75 -3.88 -4.46 4.76
C SER A 75 -4.99 -3.57 4.18
N VAL A 76 -5.05 -3.42 2.84
CA VAL A 76 -6.13 -2.68 2.17
C VAL A 76 -7.49 -3.33 2.43
N LYS A 77 -7.61 -4.66 2.28
CA LYS A 77 -8.87 -5.37 2.56
C LYS A 77 -9.32 -5.21 4.00
N ILE A 78 -8.40 -5.30 4.96
CA ILE A 78 -8.74 -5.11 6.37
C ILE A 78 -9.21 -3.65 6.62
N ALA A 79 -8.54 -2.67 6.02
CA ALA A 79 -8.97 -1.27 6.11
C ALA A 79 -10.36 -1.06 5.50
N GLU A 80 -10.68 -1.73 4.40
CA GLU A 80 -12.02 -1.71 3.79
C GLU A 80 -13.09 -2.27 4.74
N GLU A 81 -12.84 -3.43 5.35
CA GLU A 81 -13.77 -4.09 6.29
C GLU A 81 -14.04 -3.24 7.55
N ILE A 82 -13.01 -2.56 8.06
CA ILE A 82 -13.15 -1.68 9.23
C ILE A 82 -13.95 -0.43 8.85
N THR A 83 -13.67 0.15 7.68
CA THR A 83 -14.34 1.37 7.20
C THR A 83 -15.81 1.13 6.86
N GLU A 84 -16.20 -0.10 6.50
CA GLU A 84 -17.58 -0.46 6.19
C GLU A 84 -18.49 -0.60 7.43
N LYS A 85 -17.90 -0.71 8.63
CA LYS A 85 -18.63 -0.83 9.90
C LYS A 85 -18.91 0.51 10.60
N VAL A 86 -18.53 1.64 9.99
CA VAL A 86 -18.66 3.00 10.54
C VAL A 86 -19.69 3.82 9.79
#